data_AF-K1Q002-F1
#
_entry.id   AF-K1Q002-F1
#
_cell.length_a   1.000
_cell.length_b   1.000
_cell.length_c   1.000
_cell.angle_alpha   90.00
_cell.angle_beta   90.00
_cell.angle_gamma   90.00
#
_symmetry.space_group_name_H-M   'P 1'
#
loop_
_entity.id
_entity.type
_entity.pdbx_description
1 polymer ?
#
loop_
_entity_poly.entity_id
_entity_poly.type
_entity_poly.pdbx_seq_one_letter_code
_entity_poly.pdbx_strand_id
1 'polypeptide(L)'
;MASEQHMSHKFVEIAEIYKKNKEAIEKDAVELENSIFPTYEEIALDLENQLASLDGGYEKLITEISKQGEQWHREIDIIINKMKTEISEIKVKHRDILQKHLDEIKQTQTLIKKSILAIRKLEKSTEISSTMEYSSKIREFSKVPPKIQVSLPTFIPKPIDSEKLYSLFGQITPLSTATEKNAFLLNQTNPSVKDLLDEPELITTILTGYEYLRSIICHNEDRIWMSDETNDIKCFNIEGSLCQTIKTKSGKFPNDIAEDNDEDLLYSNGRTKTVNRVKNGQTEELIRLQGWRPRQLCVTSTGDLLVAMCTDDKTQSKIVRYSGSIEKQTIQFDDEGKPLYSGNTIIKYITENRNHDICVADCEAGAVVVVNQDGKLRWRYTGHPSTTKNKPFKPWGITTDSQSHILTADRDNHCINILDQNGQFLRYIDNCDLKNPYGLYADNNDNLFVCEYYSGNVKKIKYLN
;
A
#
# COMPACT_ATOMS: atom_id res chain seq x y z
N MET A 1 -3.92 -48.13 79.62
CA MET A 1 -2.64 -47.89 78.93
C MET A 1 -2.77 -47.49 77.45
N ALA A 2 -3.97 -47.45 76.84
CA ALA A 2 -4.12 -47.04 75.42
C ALA A 2 -4.28 -45.52 75.19
N SER A 3 -4.47 -44.71 76.25
CA SER A 3 -4.73 -43.26 76.15
C SER A 3 -3.45 -42.40 76.20
N GLU A 4 -2.47 -42.77 77.04
CA GLU A 4 -1.20 -42.02 77.16
C GLU A 4 -0.31 -42.14 75.92
N GLN A 5 -0.31 -43.31 75.24
CA GLN A 5 0.40 -43.50 73.97
C GLN A 5 -0.15 -42.60 72.85
N HIS A 6 -1.45 -42.28 72.87
CA HIS A 6 -2.09 -41.46 71.83
C HIS A 6 -1.83 -39.96 71.99
N MET A 7 -1.62 -39.50 73.23
CA MET A 7 -1.23 -38.10 73.56
C MET A 7 0.24 -37.83 73.29
N SER A 8 1.11 -38.82 73.54
CA SER A 8 2.53 -38.76 73.20
C SER A 8 2.74 -38.65 71.68
N HIS A 9 2.00 -39.41 70.88
CA HIS A 9 2.06 -39.35 69.42
C HIS A 9 1.70 -37.97 68.84
N LYS A 10 0.66 -37.31 69.37
CA LYS A 10 0.27 -35.95 68.95
C LYS A 10 1.33 -34.89 69.24
N PHE A 11 2.06 -35.02 70.35
CA PHE A 11 3.12 -34.07 70.72
C PHE A 11 4.37 -34.23 69.83
N VAL A 12 4.68 -35.48 69.43
CA VAL A 12 5.75 -35.79 68.49
C VAL A 12 5.44 -35.23 67.10
N GLU A 13 4.20 -35.38 66.61
CA GLU A 13 3.76 -34.78 65.33
C GLU A 13 3.89 -33.25 65.32
N ILE A 14 3.52 -32.55 66.39
CA ILE A 14 3.62 -31.08 66.47
C ILE A 14 5.09 -30.62 66.48
N ALA A 15 5.97 -31.33 67.18
CA ALA A 15 7.39 -31.01 67.21
C ALA A 15 8.06 -31.22 65.83
N GLU A 16 7.66 -32.27 65.11
CA GLU A 16 8.10 -32.51 63.72
C GLU A 16 7.60 -31.41 62.77
N ILE A 17 6.33 -30.99 62.89
CA ILE A 17 5.77 -29.88 62.11
C ILE A 17 6.52 -28.57 62.40
N TYR A 18 6.79 -28.25 63.67
CA TYR A 18 7.54 -27.05 64.06
C TYR A 18 8.95 -27.04 63.45
N LYS A 19 9.66 -28.17 63.52
CA LYS A 19 11.00 -28.30 62.95
C LYS A 19 10.98 -28.12 61.43
N LYS A 20 10.06 -28.79 60.75
CA LYS A 20 9.88 -28.68 59.29
C LYS A 20 9.56 -27.25 58.85
N ASN A 21 8.71 -26.55 59.61
CA ASN A 21 8.38 -25.14 59.34
C ASN A 21 9.60 -24.22 59.56
N LYS A 22 10.41 -24.49 60.58
CA LYS A 22 11.61 -23.68 60.86
C LYS A 22 12.68 -23.86 59.78
N GLU A 23 12.87 -25.09 59.31
CA GLU A 23 13.75 -25.39 58.16
C GLU A 23 13.23 -24.73 56.87
N ALA A 24 11.91 -24.68 56.66
CA ALA A 24 11.31 -23.98 55.53
C ALA A 24 11.54 -22.46 55.60
N ILE A 25 11.33 -21.84 56.77
CA ILE A 25 11.57 -20.39 56.97
C ILE A 25 13.03 -20.03 56.69
N GLU A 26 13.96 -20.85 57.16
CA GLU A 26 15.39 -20.62 56.95
C GLU A 26 15.78 -20.78 55.48
N LYS A 27 15.19 -21.76 54.78
CA LYS A 27 15.36 -21.93 53.33
C LYS A 27 14.78 -20.74 52.55
N ASP A 28 13.58 -20.29 52.89
CA ASP A 28 12.92 -19.16 52.22
C ASP A 28 13.73 -17.87 52.41
N ALA A 29 14.26 -17.62 53.61
CA ALA A 29 15.11 -16.47 53.89
C ALA A 29 16.39 -16.47 53.03
N VAL A 30 17.05 -17.63 52.91
CA VAL A 30 18.25 -17.78 52.06
C VAL A 30 17.93 -17.60 50.58
N GLU A 31 16.80 -18.11 50.09
CA GLU A 31 16.37 -17.97 48.70
C GLU A 31 16.01 -16.50 48.37
N LEU A 32 15.34 -15.81 49.30
CA LEU A 32 15.02 -14.39 49.17
C LEU A 32 16.28 -13.52 49.15
N GLU A 33 17.22 -13.73 50.06
CA GLU A 33 18.45 -12.92 50.15
C GLU A 33 19.42 -13.17 49.00
N ASN A 34 19.58 -14.43 48.56
CA ASN A 34 20.67 -14.79 47.64
C ASN A 34 20.22 -15.00 46.19
N SER A 35 18.92 -15.18 45.93
CA SER A 35 18.42 -15.40 44.57
C SER A 35 17.45 -14.32 44.13
N ILE A 36 16.44 -14.01 44.95
CA ILE A 36 15.36 -13.10 44.53
C ILE A 36 15.82 -11.64 44.64
N PHE A 37 16.33 -11.21 45.79
CA PHE A 37 16.71 -9.81 46.02
C PHE A 37 17.75 -9.28 45.02
N PRO A 38 18.85 -10.00 44.69
CA PRO A 38 19.83 -9.52 43.70
C PRO A 38 19.23 -9.35 42.30
N THR A 39 18.27 -10.20 41.92
CA THR A 39 17.57 -10.10 40.62
C THR A 39 16.76 -8.79 40.54
N TYR A 40 16.11 -8.41 41.64
CA TYR A 40 15.36 -7.14 41.71
C TYR A 40 16.30 -5.92 41.71
N GLU A 41 17.48 -6.01 42.36
CA GLU A 41 18.50 -4.95 42.29
C GLU A 41 19.05 -4.76 40.86
N GLU A 42 19.28 -5.86 40.13
CA GLU A 42 19.73 -5.81 38.73
C GLU A 42 18.69 -5.14 37.82
N ILE A 43 17.41 -5.52 37.94
CA ILE A 43 16.31 -4.91 37.18
C ILE A 43 16.17 -3.42 37.51
N ALA A 44 16.28 -3.05 38.78
CA ALA A 44 16.21 -1.64 39.20
C ALA A 44 17.34 -0.81 38.59
N LEU A 45 18.58 -1.34 38.61
CA LEU A 45 19.74 -0.68 38.03
C LEU A 45 19.61 -0.52 36.50
N ASP A 46 19.09 -1.52 35.80
CA ASP A 46 18.83 -1.43 34.36
C ASP A 46 17.80 -0.34 34.04
N LEU A 47 16.69 -0.29 34.78
CA LEU A 47 15.68 0.76 34.63
C LEU A 47 16.24 2.16 34.89
N GLU A 48 17.08 2.33 35.91
CA GLU A 48 17.75 3.60 36.20
C GLU A 48 18.67 4.03 35.03
N ASN A 49 19.41 3.08 34.44
CA ASN A 49 20.25 3.35 33.27
C ASN A 49 19.41 3.72 32.03
N GLN A 50 18.31 3.01 31.78
CA GLN A 50 17.39 3.33 30.68
C GLN A 50 16.82 4.75 30.85
N LEU A 51 16.33 5.09 32.05
CA LEU A 51 15.82 6.43 32.38
C LEU A 51 16.89 7.51 32.20
N ALA A 52 18.13 7.27 32.63
CA ALA A 52 19.22 8.22 32.48
C ALA A 52 19.59 8.48 31.00
N SER A 53 19.40 7.49 30.12
CA SER A 53 19.70 7.60 28.68
C SER A 53 18.53 8.11 27.82
N LEU A 54 17.32 8.14 28.37
CA LEU A 54 16.07 8.38 27.65
C LEU A 54 16.04 9.74 26.94
N ASP A 55 16.34 10.82 27.67
CA ASP A 55 16.33 12.18 27.14
C ASP A 55 17.35 12.33 25.99
N GLY A 56 18.52 11.72 26.13
CA GLY A 56 19.54 11.71 25.09
C GLY A 56 19.10 11.02 23.79
N GLY A 57 18.30 9.95 23.92
CA GLY A 57 17.70 9.25 22.79
C GLY A 57 16.71 10.12 22.02
N TYR A 58 15.81 10.81 22.72
CA TYR A 58 14.82 11.70 22.10
C TYR A 58 15.45 12.95 21.47
N GLU A 59 16.43 13.56 22.14
CA GLU A 59 17.16 14.72 21.59
C GLU A 59 17.88 14.37 20.27
N LYS A 60 18.44 13.17 20.18
CA LYS A 60 19.07 12.68 18.94
C LYS A 60 18.05 12.55 17.81
N LEU A 61 16.84 12.06 18.10
CA LEU A 61 15.75 11.95 17.12
C LEU A 61 15.33 13.33 16.62
N ILE A 62 15.10 14.28 17.53
CA ILE A 62 14.73 15.67 17.21
C ILE A 62 15.81 16.35 16.35
N THR A 63 17.08 16.10 16.68
CA THR A 63 18.22 16.66 15.93
C THR A 63 18.25 16.15 14.48
N GLU A 64 18.02 14.86 14.25
CA GLU A 64 18.02 14.30 12.88
C GLU A 64 16.82 14.80 12.06
N ILE A 65 15.63 14.89 12.68
CA ILE A 65 14.44 15.51 12.08
C ILE A 65 14.74 16.95 11.65
N SER A 66 15.37 17.73 12.52
CA SER A 66 15.71 19.13 12.25
C SER A 66 16.70 19.27 11.09
N LYS A 67 17.74 18.43 11.07
CA LYS A 67 18.77 18.40 10.01
C LYS A 67 18.17 18.04 8.64
N GLN A 68 17.24 17.10 8.60
CA GLN A 68 16.51 16.78 7.37
C GLN A 68 15.63 17.95 6.91
N GLY A 69 14.99 18.65 7.84
CA GLY A 69 14.25 19.89 7.57
C GLY A 69 15.10 20.94 6.88
N GLU A 70 16.32 21.18 7.36
CA GLU A 70 17.26 22.11 6.73
C GLU A 70 17.65 21.68 5.30
N GLN A 71 17.84 20.38 5.07
CA GLN A 71 18.16 19.87 3.73
C GLN A 71 17.00 20.12 2.76
N TRP A 72 15.77 19.88 3.19
CA TRP A 72 14.58 20.11 2.37
C TRP A 72 14.41 21.59 1.99
N HIS A 73 14.63 22.50 2.95
CA HIS A 73 14.61 23.93 2.65
C HIS A 73 15.63 24.31 1.56
N ARG A 74 16.84 23.75 1.60
CA ARG A 74 17.87 24.00 0.58
C ARG A 74 17.44 23.50 -0.81
N GLU A 75 16.88 22.30 -0.91
CA GLU A 75 16.40 21.75 -2.18
C GLU A 75 15.26 22.58 -2.78
N ILE A 76 14.31 23.02 -1.94
CA ILE A 76 13.21 23.90 -2.36
C ILE A 76 13.76 25.23 -2.89
N ASP A 77 14.74 25.83 -2.19
CA ASP A 77 15.37 27.07 -2.64
C ASP A 77 16.10 26.92 -3.98
N ILE A 78 16.77 25.79 -4.22
CA ILE A 78 17.40 25.48 -5.51
C ILE A 78 16.36 25.48 -6.63
N ILE A 79 15.21 24.82 -6.42
CA ILE A 79 14.12 24.77 -7.40
C ILE A 79 13.57 26.19 -7.67
N ILE A 80 13.31 26.97 -6.62
CA ILE A 80 12.81 28.35 -6.73
C ILE A 80 13.78 29.21 -7.55
N ASN A 81 15.08 29.11 -7.27
CA ASN A 81 16.10 29.89 -7.97
C ASN A 81 16.25 29.47 -9.43
N LYS A 82 16.10 28.17 -9.73
CA LYS A 82 16.06 27.67 -11.11
C LYS A 82 14.90 28.29 -11.90
N MET A 83 13.68 28.27 -11.35
CA MET A 83 12.52 28.88 -12.01
C MET A 83 12.69 30.40 -12.21
N LYS A 84 13.26 31.12 -11.24
CA LYS A 84 13.59 32.55 -11.39
C LYS A 84 14.61 32.81 -12.51
N THR A 85 15.58 31.91 -12.67
CA THR A 85 16.58 31.98 -13.74
C THR A 85 15.93 31.78 -15.11
N GLU A 86 15.07 30.77 -15.25
CA GLU A 86 14.30 30.53 -16.49
C GLU A 86 13.46 31.75 -16.90
N ILE A 87 12.77 32.39 -15.94
CA ILE A 87 12.03 33.63 -16.20
C ILE A 87 12.95 34.76 -16.69
N SER A 88 14.16 34.86 -16.11
CA SER A 88 15.13 35.88 -16.50
C SER A 88 15.64 35.68 -17.92
N GLU A 89 15.84 34.43 -18.34
CA GLU A 89 16.19 34.08 -19.72
C GLU A 89 15.06 34.39 -20.71
N ILE A 90 13.81 34.06 -20.36
CA ILE A 90 12.63 34.39 -21.17
C ILE A 90 12.53 35.91 -21.36
N LYS A 91 12.78 36.70 -20.31
CA LYS A 91 12.78 38.16 -20.37
C LYS A 91 13.82 38.71 -21.36
N VAL A 92 15.02 38.13 -21.41
CA VAL A 92 16.06 38.52 -22.38
C VAL A 92 15.58 38.23 -23.81
N LYS A 93 15.10 37.01 -24.08
CA LYS A 93 14.58 36.63 -25.40
C LYS A 93 13.42 37.52 -25.86
N HIS A 94 12.49 37.82 -24.95
CA HIS A 94 11.37 38.71 -25.22
C HIS A 94 11.88 40.11 -25.64
N ARG A 95 12.84 40.67 -24.90
CA ARG A 95 13.46 41.97 -25.24
C ARG A 95 14.12 41.94 -26.61
N ASP A 96 14.87 40.88 -26.94
CA ASP A 96 15.59 40.78 -28.21
C ASP A 96 14.64 40.77 -29.42
N ILE A 97 13.51 40.05 -29.31
CA ILE A 97 12.47 40.02 -30.35
C ILE A 97 11.90 41.43 -30.58
N LEU A 98 11.54 42.14 -29.50
CA LEU A 98 10.97 43.48 -29.60
C LEU A 98 11.99 44.48 -30.17
N GLN A 99 13.25 44.39 -29.73
CA GLN A 99 14.31 45.29 -30.17
C GLN A 99 14.62 45.09 -31.65
N LYS A 100 14.74 43.84 -32.11
CA LYS A 100 14.96 43.51 -33.52
C LYS A 100 13.90 44.13 -34.42
N HIS A 101 12.62 43.94 -34.08
CA HIS A 101 11.53 44.52 -34.87
C HIS A 101 11.46 46.04 -34.80
N LEU A 102 11.80 46.64 -33.66
CA LEU A 102 11.91 48.09 -33.54
C LEU A 102 12.99 48.65 -34.49
N ASP A 103 14.14 47.98 -34.59
CA ASP A 103 15.25 48.42 -35.42
C ASP A 103 14.92 48.28 -36.92
N GLU A 104 14.27 47.19 -37.34
CA GLU A 104 13.74 47.02 -38.70
C GLU A 104 12.76 48.15 -39.09
N ILE A 105 11.86 48.52 -38.18
CA ILE A 105 10.92 49.63 -38.38
C ILE A 105 11.67 50.96 -38.49
N LYS A 106 12.63 51.24 -37.61
CA LYS A 106 13.43 52.49 -37.65
C LYS A 106 14.23 52.62 -38.93
N GLN A 107 14.80 51.53 -39.44
CA GLN A 107 15.51 51.50 -40.72
C GLN A 107 14.56 51.86 -41.87
N THR A 108 13.38 51.24 -41.91
CA THR A 108 12.34 51.52 -42.91
C THR A 108 11.88 52.98 -42.85
N GLN A 109 11.65 53.52 -41.65
CA GLN A 109 11.30 54.93 -41.45
C GLN A 109 12.38 55.89 -41.97
N THR A 110 13.66 55.53 -41.81
CA THR A 110 14.79 56.33 -42.32
C THR A 110 14.83 56.33 -43.84
N LEU A 111 14.60 55.17 -44.48
CA LEU A 111 14.50 55.07 -45.94
C LEU A 111 13.33 55.90 -46.50
N ILE A 112 12.16 55.82 -45.86
CA ILE A 112 10.98 56.63 -46.22
C ILE A 112 11.31 58.13 -46.13
N LYS A 113 11.93 58.60 -45.03
CA LYS A 113 12.33 60.00 -44.86
C LYS A 113 13.28 60.48 -45.97
N LYS A 114 14.28 59.68 -46.34
CA LYS A 114 15.20 59.99 -47.44
C LYS A 114 14.47 60.08 -48.79
N SER A 115 13.57 59.13 -49.07
CA SER A 115 12.75 59.13 -50.29
C SER A 115 11.85 60.36 -50.38
N ILE A 116 11.20 60.76 -49.28
CA ILE A 116 10.38 61.99 -49.24
C ILE A 116 11.22 63.24 -49.57
N LEU A 117 12.43 63.36 -49.02
CA LEU A 117 13.31 64.49 -49.30
C LEU A 117 13.74 64.54 -50.77
N ALA A 118 14.09 63.38 -51.35
CA ALA A 118 14.44 63.29 -52.77
C ALA A 118 13.27 63.68 -53.68
N ILE A 119 12.06 63.20 -53.38
CA ILE A 119 10.85 63.53 -54.12
C ILE A 119 10.54 65.03 -54.03
N ARG A 120 10.61 65.63 -52.83
CA ARG A 120 10.41 67.08 -52.66
C ARG A 120 11.45 67.94 -53.36
N LYS A 121 12.68 67.44 -53.51
CA LYS A 121 13.73 68.12 -54.27
C LYS A 121 13.42 68.11 -55.77
N LEU A 122 12.97 66.96 -56.30
CA LEU A 122 12.51 66.82 -57.68
C LEU A 122 11.28 67.70 -57.96
N GLU A 123 10.31 67.73 -57.05
CA GLU A 123 9.11 68.58 -57.14
C GLU A 123 9.44 70.08 -57.32
N LYS A 124 10.53 70.55 -56.69
CA LYS A 124 10.98 71.95 -56.80
C LYS A 124 11.96 72.19 -57.94
N SER A 125 12.37 71.15 -58.67
CA SER A 125 13.35 71.25 -59.76
C SER A 125 12.67 71.76 -61.03
N THR A 126 13.39 72.58 -61.80
CA THR A 126 12.96 73.01 -63.14
C THR A 126 13.49 72.11 -64.26
N GLU A 127 14.28 71.08 -63.93
CA GLU A 127 14.80 70.11 -64.91
C GLU A 127 13.74 69.06 -65.33
N ILE A 128 13.37 69.12 -66.61
CA ILE A 128 12.32 68.29 -67.21
C ILE A 128 12.73 66.81 -67.31
N SER A 129 13.99 66.51 -67.64
CA SER A 129 14.51 65.14 -67.81
C SER A 129 14.35 64.30 -66.53
N SER A 130 14.77 64.86 -65.39
CA SER A 130 14.70 64.21 -64.07
C SER A 130 13.26 63.91 -63.62
N THR A 131 12.29 64.69 -64.09
CA THR A 131 10.86 64.54 -63.75
C THR A 131 10.17 63.52 -64.64
N MET A 132 10.56 63.43 -65.92
CA MET A 132 10.02 62.44 -66.87
C MET A 132 10.45 61.00 -66.54
N GLU A 133 11.62 60.82 -65.92
CA GLU A 133 12.13 59.50 -65.49
C GLU A 133 11.59 59.05 -64.11
N TYR A 134 10.83 59.90 -63.41
CA TYR A 134 10.32 59.56 -62.09
C TYR A 134 9.32 58.40 -62.13
N SER A 135 9.58 57.39 -61.31
CA SER A 135 8.64 56.30 -61.04
C SER A 135 8.24 56.29 -59.57
N SER A 136 6.94 56.04 -59.31
CA SER A 136 6.39 56.10 -57.96
C SER A 136 6.96 55.00 -57.05
N LYS A 137 7.57 55.43 -55.94
CA LYS A 137 8.08 54.53 -54.90
C LYS A 137 7.01 54.06 -53.91
N ILE A 138 5.73 54.40 -54.10
CA ILE A 138 4.65 54.00 -53.18
C ILE A 138 4.57 52.48 -53.05
N ARG A 139 4.74 51.75 -54.16
CA ARG A 139 4.72 50.27 -54.15
C ARG A 139 5.84 49.65 -53.30
N GLU A 140 6.95 50.37 -53.09
CA GLU A 140 8.08 49.94 -52.28
C GLU A 140 7.74 49.97 -50.77
N PHE A 141 6.92 50.93 -50.35
CA PHE A 141 6.57 51.16 -48.94
C PHE A 141 5.11 50.84 -48.58
N SER A 142 4.31 50.36 -49.54
CA SER A 142 2.88 50.07 -49.32
C SER A 142 2.63 48.84 -48.45
N LYS A 143 3.66 48.01 -48.19
CA LYS A 143 3.57 46.85 -47.30
C LYS A 143 3.88 47.28 -45.87
N VAL A 144 2.84 47.46 -45.06
CA VAL A 144 2.98 47.83 -43.64
C VAL A 144 3.53 46.64 -42.84
N PRO A 145 4.58 46.83 -42.02
CA PRO A 145 5.10 45.76 -41.16
C PRO A 145 4.04 45.22 -40.20
N PRO A 146 4.02 43.91 -39.92
CA PRO A 146 3.06 43.32 -38.99
C PRO A 146 3.28 43.87 -37.57
N LYS A 147 2.19 44.11 -36.84
CA LYS A 147 2.26 44.39 -35.40
C LYS A 147 2.50 43.09 -34.66
N ILE A 148 3.44 43.13 -33.72
CA ILE A 148 3.81 41.96 -32.94
C ILE A 148 3.23 42.09 -31.54
N GLN A 149 2.61 41.01 -31.11
CA GLN A 149 2.06 40.87 -29.78
C GLN A 149 2.81 39.75 -29.08
N VAL A 150 3.53 40.09 -28.02
CA VAL A 150 4.24 39.13 -27.18
C VAL A 150 3.60 39.18 -25.80
N SER A 151 3.17 38.04 -25.27
CA SER A 151 2.57 37.92 -23.94
C SER A 151 3.59 37.51 -22.89
N LEU A 152 3.30 37.84 -21.63
CA LEU A 152 4.09 37.37 -20.50
C LEU A 152 3.76 35.91 -20.17
N PRO A 153 4.74 35.11 -19.69
CA PRO A 153 4.47 33.80 -19.14
C PRO A 153 3.69 33.92 -17.83
N THR A 154 2.85 32.92 -17.55
CA THR A 154 2.05 32.84 -16.33
C THR A 154 2.56 31.72 -15.45
N PHE A 155 2.85 32.01 -14.19
CA PHE A 155 3.13 31.00 -13.18
C PHE A 155 1.82 30.51 -12.56
N ILE A 156 1.61 29.19 -12.51
CA ILE A 156 0.43 28.56 -11.94
C ILE A 156 0.87 27.76 -10.71
N PRO A 157 0.70 28.28 -9.48
CA PRO A 157 1.07 27.56 -8.28
C PRO A 157 0.17 26.35 -8.07
N LYS A 158 0.75 25.25 -7.58
CA LYS A 158 -0.01 24.08 -7.13
C LYS A 158 -0.23 24.17 -5.61
N PRO A 159 -1.40 23.75 -5.10
CA PRO A 159 -1.62 23.64 -3.66
C PRO A 159 -0.66 22.59 -3.07
N ILE A 160 -0.23 22.83 -1.83
CA ILE A 160 0.62 21.90 -1.09
C ILE A 160 -0.28 20.83 -0.46
N ASP A 161 0.07 19.56 -0.69
CA ASP A 161 -0.56 18.40 -0.08
C ASP A 161 0.30 17.98 1.12
N SER A 162 -0.14 18.34 2.32
CA SER A 162 0.63 18.15 3.56
C SER A 162 0.85 16.68 3.90
N GLU A 163 -0.05 15.79 3.53
CA GLU A 163 0.07 14.35 3.84
C GLU A 163 1.09 13.68 2.92
N LYS A 164 1.09 14.01 1.63
CA LYS A 164 2.17 13.58 0.72
C LYS A 164 3.50 14.19 1.09
N LEU A 165 3.51 15.43 1.59
CA LEU A 165 4.72 16.06 2.07
C LEU A 165 5.28 15.32 3.29
N TYR A 166 4.42 14.96 4.24
CA TYR A 166 4.79 14.22 5.44
C TYR A 166 5.33 12.82 5.09
N SER A 167 4.66 12.08 4.20
CA SER A 167 5.10 10.74 3.80
C SER A 167 6.44 10.74 3.08
N LEU A 168 6.75 11.79 2.31
CA LEU A 168 8.05 11.98 1.69
C LEU A 168 9.12 12.42 2.70
N PHE A 169 8.73 13.17 3.74
CA PHE A 169 9.64 13.66 4.79
C PHE A 169 10.08 12.54 5.72
N GLY A 170 9.17 11.66 6.14
CA GLY A 170 9.48 10.50 6.97
C GLY A 170 8.41 10.20 8.00
N GLN A 171 8.61 9.13 8.77
CA GLN A 171 7.67 8.69 9.80
C GLN A 171 8.38 8.47 11.13
N ILE A 172 7.65 8.68 12.23
CA ILE A 172 8.11 8.37 13.57
C ILE A 172 7.52 7.01 13.96
N THR A 173 8.38 6.05 14.29
CA THR A 173 7.91 4.77 14.83
C THR A 173 7.24 5.03 16.19
N PRO A 174 5.99 4.58 16.40
CA PRO A 174 5.29 4.79 17.66
C PRO A 174 5.99 4.07 18.82
N LEU A 175 5.73 4.54 20.04
CA LEU A 175 6.25 3.95 21.27
C LEU A 175 5.83 2.48 21.38
N SER A 176 6.79 1.57 21.42
CA SER A 176 6.56 0.14 21.68
C SER A 176 6.99 -0.20 23.10
N THR A 177 6.07 -0.67 23.94
CA THR A 177 6.40 -1.23 25.26
C THR A 177 6.31 -2.74 25.19
N ALA A 178 7.45 -3.44 25.25
CA ALA A 178 7.48 -4.88 25.47
C ALA A 178 7.71 -5.13 26.96
N THR A 179 6.76 -5.77 27.63
CA THR A 179 6.93 -6.21 29.01
C THR A 179 7.52 -7.61 29.01
N GLU A 180 8.80 -7.75 29.35
CA GLU A 180 9.40 -9.06 29.59
C GLU A 180 8.76 -9.69 30.83
N LYS A 181 8.08 -10.82 30.65
CA LYS A 181 7.75 -11.69 31.78
C LYS A 181 9.04 -12.38 32.22
N ASN A 182 9.56 -11.99 33.38
CA ASN A 182 10.55 -12.77 34.10
C ASN A 182 9.96 -14.14 34.41
N ALA A 183 10.35 -15.16 33.64
CA ALA A 183 10.03 -16.54 33.92
C ALA A 183 11.34 -17.30 34.06
N PHE A 184 11.59 -17.82 35.27
CA PHE A 184 12.37 -19.04 35.43
C PHE A 184 11.79 -20.09 34.48
N LEU A 185 12.37 -20.27 33.30
CA LEU A 185 12.43 -21.49 32.48
C LEU A 185 13.05 -21.17 31.12
N LEU A 186 14.27 -21.70 30.94
CA LEU A 186 14.88 -22.16 29.68
C LEU A 186 14.97 -21.17 28.51
N ASN A 187 16.17 -20.61 28.36
CA ASN A 187 16.93 -20.41 27.13
C ASN A 187 16.13 -20.48 25.81
N GLN A 188 15.82 -19.32 25.23
CA GLN A 188 15.94 -19.10 23.80
C GLN A 188 16.01 -17.60 23.45
N THR A 189 16.74 -17.34 22.38
CA THR A 189 17.30 -16.09 21.87
C THR A 189 16.32 -15.19 21.10
N ASN A 190 16.48 -13.87 21.29
CA ASN A 190 16.11 -12.72 20.43
C ASN A 190 14.61 -12.46 20.13
N PRO A 191 14.17 -11.19 20.04
CA PRO A 191 12.76 -10.80 20.07
C PRO A 191 12.11 -10.79 18.68
N SER A 192 10.87 -11.28 18.52
CA SER A 192 10.55 -12.70 18.32
C SER A 192 9.82 -12.82 16.98
N VAL A 193 10.35 -13.60 16.04
CA VAL A 193 9.55 -14.19 14.95
C VAL A 193 8.37 -14.90 15.63
N LYS A 194 7.12 -14.58 15.28
CA LYS A 194 5.99 -15.35 15.82
C LYS A 194 6.11 -16.73 15.21
N ASP A 195 6.37 -17.74 16.03
CA ASP A 195 6.42 -19.10 15.53
C ASP A 195 5.03 -19.57 15.10
N LEU A 196 5.00 -20.40 14.05
CA LEU A 196 3.78 -21.09 13.66
C LEU A 196 3.34 -22.02 14.78
N LEU A 197 2.04 -21.99 15.08
CA LEU A 197 1.44 -22.92 16.04
C LEU A 197 1.64 -24.37 15.57
N ASP A 198 1.98 -25.24 16.52
CA ASP A 198 2.11 -26.68 16.30
C ASP A 198 0.82 -27.30 15.77
N GLU A 199 -0.32 -26.76 16.17
CA GLU A 199 -1.63 -27.07 15.57
C GLU A 199 -2.42 -25.76 15.42
N PRO A 200 -2.82 -25.37 14.19
CA PRO A 200 -3.73 -24.24 14.00
C PRO A 200 -5.05 -24.46 14.75
N GLU A 201 -5.53 -23.42 15.43
CA GLU A 201 -6.72 -23.48 16.28
C GLU A 201 -7.89 -22.77 15.61
N LEU A 202 -9.03 -23.46 15.47
CA LEU A 202 -10.27 -22.84 15.04
C LEU A 202 -10.87 -22.05 16.22
N ILE A 203 -10.76 -20.72 16.17
CA ILE A 203 -11.30 -19.83 17.22
C ILE A 203 -12.82 -19.82 17.17
N THR A 204 -13.39 -19.58 15.98
CA THR A 204 -14.85 -19.49 15.81
C THR A 204 -15.29 -19.71 14.36
N THR A 205 -16.57 -20.05 14.19
CA THR A 205 -17.25 -20.11 12.90
C THR A 205 -18.39 -19.11 12.90
N ILE A 206 -18.29 -18.12 12.02
CA ILE A 206 -19.30 -17.08 11.82
C ILE A 206 -20.28 -17.58 10.77
N LEU A 207 -21.54 -17.75 11.17
CA LEU A 207 -22.63 -18.16 10.28
C LEU A 207 -23.24 -16.90 9.66
N THR A 208 -22.92 -16.64 8.40
CA THR A 208 -23.31 -15.38 7.74
C THR A 208 -24.71 -15.43 7.13
N GLY A 209 -25.26 -16.64 6.93
CA GLY A 209 -26.55 -16.86 6.28
C GLY A 209 -26.55 -16.65 4.77
N TYR A 210 -25.38 -16.43 4.16
CA TYR A 210 -25.21 -16.30 2.71
C TYR A 210 -24.95 -17.66 2.04
N GLU A 211 -25.23 -17.73 0.73
CA GLU A 211 -24.72 -18.77 -0.16
C GLU A 211 -23.72 -18.13 -1.13
N TYR A 212 -22.64 -18.82 -1.48
CA TYR A 212 -21.66 -18.40 -2.51
C TYR A 212 -20.83 -17.15 -2.16
N LEU A 213 -20.21 -17.13 -0.98
CA LEU A 213 -19.38 -16.00 -0.54
C LEU A 213 -18.09 -15.87 -1.38
N ARG A 214 -17.84 -14.67 -1.95
CA ARG A 214 -16.73 -14.44 -2.90
C ARG A 214 -15.56 -13.61 -2.38
N SER A 215 -15.85 -12.54 -1.62
CA SER A 215 -14.85 -11.60 -1.11
C SER A 215 -15.24 -11.15 0.30
N ILE A 216 -14.23 -10.94 1.14
CA ILE A 216 -14.35 -10.49 2.52
C ILE A 216 -13.28 -9.43 2.78
N ILE A 217 -13.67 -8.34 3.43
CA ILE A 217 -12.75 -7.35 3.99
C ILE A 217 -13.17 -7.16 5.44
N CYS A 218 -12.24 -7.28 6.38
CA CYS A 218 -12.45 -6.86 7.75
C CYS A 218 -11.86 -5.46 7.94
N HIS A 219 -12.65 -4.55 8.52
CA HIS A 219 -12.25 -3.19 8.88
C HIS A 219 -12.23 -3.07 10.39
N ASN A 220 -11.07 -2.67 10.95
CA ASN A 220 -10.86 -2.36 12.38
C ASN A 220 -11.47 -3.39 13.35
N GLU A 221 -11.43 -4.67 12.99
CA GLU A 221 -11.95 -5.81 13.76
C GLU A 221 -13.46 -5.81 14.06
N ASP A 222 -14.20 -4.74 13.73
CA ASP A 222 -15.61 -4.56 14.11
C ASP A 222 -16.58 -4.65 12.92
N ARG A 223 -16.10 -4.46 11.68
CA ARG A 223 -16.93 -4.44 10.47
C ARG A 223 -16.42 -5.39 9.41
N ILE A 224 -17.34 -6.09 8.76
CA ILE A 224 -17.05 -7.05 7.71
C ILE A 224 -17.84 -6.66 6.46
N TRP A 225 -17.13 -6.25 5.41
CA TRP A 225 -17.72 -6.02 4.10
C TRP A 225 -17.74 -7.32 3.30
N MET A 226 -18.89 -7.58 2.68
CA MET A 226 -19.16 -8.82 1.97
C MET A 226 -19.88 -8.51 0.66
N SER A 227 -19.52 -9.24 -0.38
CA SER A 227 -20.23 -9.24 -1.66
C SER A 227 -20.57 -10.67 -2.07
N ASP A 228 -21.81 -10.88 -2.49
CA ASP A 228 -22.34 -12.13 -3.02
C ASP A 228 -22.66 -11.98 -4.54
N GLU A 229 -23.45 -12.90 -5.10
CA GLU A 229 -23.89 -12.80 -6.50
C GLU A 229 -25.06 -11.80 -6.71
N THR A 230 -25.43 -11.05 -5.68
CA THR A 230 -26.39 -9.94 -5.77
C THR A 230 -25.70 -8.62 -6.13
N ASN A 231 -26.49 -7.61 -6.47
CA ASN A 231 -25.98 -6.28 -6.80
C ASN A 231 -25.71 -5.41 -5.56
N ASP A 232 -25.81 -5.99 -4.36
CA ASP A 232 -25.66 -5.31 -3.07
C ASP A 232 -24.31 -5.69 -2.43
N ILE A 233 -23.60 -4.70 -1.90
CA ILE A 233 -22.42 -4.86 -1.04
C ILE A 233 -22.87 -4.56 0.38
N LYS A 234 -22.66 -5.49 1.31
CA LYS A 234 -23.22 -5.42 2.66
C LYS A 234 -22.11 -5.37 3.69
N CYS A 235 -22.29 -4.52 4.70
CA CYS A 235 -21.44 -4.44 5.89
C CYS A 235 -22.16 -5.11 7.05
N PHE A 236 -21.48 -6.01 7.75
CA PHE A 236 -21.92 -6.61 9.00
C PHE A 236 -21.03 -6.14 10.15
N ASN A 237 -21.55 -6.17 11.37
CA ASN A 237 -20.68 -6.19 12.55
C ASN A 237 -20.22 -7.62 12.87
N ILE A 238 -19.25 -7.77 13.77
CA ILE A 238 -18.78 -9.09 14.22
C ILE A 238 -19.85 -9.99 14.85
N GLU A 239 -20.94 -9.40 15.35
CA GLU A 239 -22.10 -10.11 15.90
C GLU A 239 -23.04 -10.62 14.79
N GLY A 240 -22.76 -10.33 13.52
CA GLY A 240 -23.55 -10.75 12.37
C GLY A 240 -24.75 -9.84 12.03
N SER A 241 -24.87 -8.69 12.69
CA SER A 241 -25.91 -7.69 12.42
C SER A 241 -25.55 -6.82 11.20
N LEU A 242 -26.51 -6.61 10.30
CA LEU A 242 -26.33 -5.79 9.10
C LEU A 242 -26.21 -4.30 9.48
N CYS A 243 -25.05 -3.69 9.21
CA CYS A 243 -24.79 -2.27 9.45
C CYS A 243 -25.18 -1.39 8.26
N GLN A 244 -24.82 -1.81 7.04
CA GLN A 244 -24.98 -0.98 5.84
C GLN A 244 -25.16 -1.83 4.59
N THR A 245 -25.91 -1.30 3.61
CA THR A 245 -26.02 -1.87 2.27
C THR A 245 -25.74 -0.81 1.22
N ILE A 246 -24.81 -1.10 0.31
CA ILE A 246 -24.46 -0.26 -0.84
C ILE A 246 -24.91 -0.98 -2.11
N LYS A 247 -25.69 -0.31 -2.95
CA LYS A 247 -26.10 -0.88 -4.23
C LYS A 247 -25.12 -0.48 -5.32
N THR A 248 -24.68 -1.46 -6.10
CA THR A 248 -23.85 -1.18 -7.27
C THR A 248 -24.63 -0.37 -8.32
N LYS A 249 -23.96 0.65 -8.89
CA LYS A 249 -24.58 1.57 -9.87
C LYS A 249 -25.05 0.87 -11.15
N SER A 250 -24.39 -0.25 -11.49
CA SER A 250 -24.68 -1.03 -12.69
C SER A 250 -25.86 -2.01 -12.54
N GLY A 251 -26.35 -2.22 -11.31
CA GLY A 251 -27.31 -3.28 -11.01
C GLY A 251 -26.75 -4.69 -11.25
N LYS A 252 -25.42 -4.85 -11.23
CA LYS A 252 -24.72 -6.13 -11.41
C LYS A 252 -23.77 -6.34 -10.25
N PHE A 253 -23.66 -7.60 -9.82
CA PHE A 253 -22.73 -7.98 -8.76
C PHE A 253 -21.31 -7.51 -9.03
N PRO A 254 -20.60 -7.00 -8.00
CA PRO A 254 -19.20 -6.66 -8.12
C PRO A 254 -18.37 -7.94 -8.29
N ASN A 255 -17.25 -7.83 -9.01
CA ASN A 255 -16.31 -8.93 -9.12
C ASN A 255 -15.48 -9.09 -7.85
N ASP A 256 -15.18 -7.97 -7.20
CA ASP A 256 -14.44 -7.88 -5.95
C ASP A 256 -14.62 -6.51 -5.30
N ILE A 257 -14.30 -6.44 -4.01
CA ILE A 257 -14.30 -5.26 -3.17
C ILE A 257 -12.91 -5.07 -2.54
N ALA A 258 -12.50 -3.82 -2.32
CA ALA A 258 -11.32 -3.47 -1.54
C ALA A 258 -11.61 -2.19 -0.73
N GLU A 259 -10.81 -1.89 0.29
CA GLU A 259 -10.88 -0.64 1.05
C GLU A 259 -9.60 0.15 0.81
N ASP A 260 -9.72 1.45 0.54
CA ASP A 260 -8.55 2.32 0.39
C ASP A 260 -8.10 2.95 1.72
N ASN A 261 -6.97 3.66 1.69
CA ASN A 261 -6.39 4.26 2.91
C ASN A 261 -7.27 5.37 3.51
N ASP A 262 -8.23 5.91 2.75
CA ASP A 262 -9.20 6.89 3.22
C ASP A 262 -10.46 6.21 3.80
N GLU A 263 -10.43 4.89 3.97
CA GLU A 263 -11.56 4.03 4.36
C GLU A 263 -12.73 4.06 3.34
N ASP A 264 -12.48 4.52 2.10
CA ASP A 264 -13.48 4.48 1.04
C ASP A 264 -13.53 3.07 0.41
N LEU A 265 -14.74 2.54 0.26
CA LEU A 265 -14.95 1.23 -0.35
C LEU A 265 -14.78 1.31 -1.87
N LEU A 266 -13.90 0.48 -2.42
CA LEU A 266 -13.69 0.26 -3.83
C LEU A 266 -14.37 -1.03 -4.27
N TYR A 267 -14.93 -1.05 -5.49
CA TYR A 267 -15.39 -2.29 -6.10
C TYR A 267 -15.16 -2.34 -7.60
N SER A 268 -14.85 -3.54 -8.08
CA SER A 268 -14.63 -3.80 -9.50
C SER A 268 -15.86 -4.39 -10.18
N ASN A 269 -16.06 -4.05 -11.44
CA ASN A 269 -17.13 -4.63 -12.25
C ASN A 269 -16.62 -5.00 -13.64
N GLY A 270 -16.42 -6.30 -13.85
CA GLY A 270 -15.94 -6.88 -15.10
C GLY A 270 -16.92 -6.76 -16.27
N ARG A 271 -18.22 -6.53 -16.01
CA ARG A 271 -19.23 -6.36 -17.08
C ARG A 271 -19.24 -4.94 -17.61
N THR A 272 -19.23 -3.94 -16.73
CA THR A 272 -19.16 -2.53 -17.09
C THR A 272 -17.75 -2.04 -17.37
N LYS A 273 -16.73 -2.85 -17.04
CA LYS A 273 -15.30 -2.56 -17.20
C LYS A 273 -14.86 -1.37 -16.36
N THR A 274 -15.41 -1.25 -15.15
CA THR A 274 -15.14 -0.12 -14.27
C THR A 274 -14.62 -0.57 -12.91
N VAL A 275 -13.81 0.28 -12.30
CA VAL A 275 -13.55 0.29 -10.87
C VAL A 275 -14.24 1.54 -10.32
N ASN A 276 -15.01 1.37 -9.25
CA ASN A 276 -15.83 2.43 -8.67
C ASN A 276 -15.42 2.61 -7.21
N ARG A 277 -15.52 3.85 -6.73
CA ARG A 277 -15.29 4.22 -5.33
C ARG A 277 -16.60 4.66 -4.71
N VAL A 278 -16.82 4.30 -3.46
CA VAL A 278 -17.98 4.70 -2.68
C VAL A 278 -17.52 5.64 -1.58
N LYS A 279 -17.90 6.91 -1.69
CA LYS A 279 -17.58 7.97 -0.74
C LYS A 279 -18.86 8.60 -0.23
N ASN A 280 -19.04 8.66 1.10
CA ASN A 280 -20.24 9.23 1.75
C ASN A 280 -21.57 8.66 1.21
N GLY A 281 -21.61 7.35 0.91
CA GLY A 281 -22.78 6.68 0.35
C GLY A 281 -23.06 6.97 -1.14
N GLN A 282 -22.24 7.79 -1.79
CA GLN A 282 -22.31 8.02 -3.24
C GLN A 282 -21.25 7.21 -3.97
N THR A 283 -21.65 6.56 -5.07
CA THR A 283 -20.72 5.84 -5.95
C THR A 283 -20.25 6.74 -7.09
N GLU A 284 -18.94 6.89 -7.20
CA GLU A 284 -18.26 7.49 -8.33
C GLU A 284 -17.43 6.46 -9.11
N GLU A 285 -17.25 6.71 -10.40
CA GLU A 285 -16.41 5.88 -11.26
C GLU A 285 -14.96 6.37 -11.18
N LEU A 286 -14.06 5.50 -10.73
CA LEU A 286 -12.64 5.83 -10.57
C LEU A 286 -11.87 5.52 -11.86
N ILE A 287 -12.10 4.34 -12.44
CA ILE A 287 -11.38 3.84 -13.62
C ILE A 287 -12.38 3.23 -14.60
N ARG A 288 -12.24 3.54 -15.89
CA ARG A 288 -12.93 2.87 -16.99
C ARG A 288 -11.95 2.25 -17.97
N LEU A 289 -12.04 0.94 -18.12
CA LEU A 289 -11.14 0.14 -18.93
C LEU A 289 -11.72 -0.13 -20.32
N GLN A 290 -10.85 -0.11 -21.33
CA GLN A 290 -11.20 -0.45 -22.73
C GLN A 290 -10.54 -1.78 -23.10
N GLY A 291 -11.32 -2.75 -23.56
CA GLY A 291 -10.83 -4.10 -23.92
C GLY A 291 -10.44 -5.01 -22.74
N TRP A 292 -10.44 -4.50 -21.51
CA TRP A 292 -10.08 -5.22 -20.29
C TRP A 292 -11.23 -5.25 -19.27
N ARG A 293 -11.29 -6.32 -18.48
CA ARG A 293 -12.29 -6.54 -17.45
C ARG A 293 -11.60 -6.64 -16.09
N PRO A 294 -11.84 -5.70 -15.17
CA PRO A 294 -11.27 -5.77 -13.83
C PRO A 294 -11.95 -6.91 -13.06
N ARG A 295 -11.17 -7.62 -12.24
CA ARG A 295 -11.62 -8.81 -11.50
C ARG A 295 -11.34 -8.71 -10.02
N GLN A 296 -10.11 -8.38 -9.66
CA GLN A 296 -9.64 -8.45 -8.29
C GLN A 296 -8.84 -7.18 -7.98
N LEU A 297 -9.00 -6.70 -6.76
CA LEU A 297 -8.48 -5.43 -6.27
C LEU A 297 -7.59 -5.69 -5.05
N CYS A 298 -6.49 -4.98 -4.96
CA CYS A 298 -5.70 -4.91 -3.74
C CYS A 298 -5.20 -3.47 -3.60
N VAL A 299 -5.48 -2.85 -2.46
CA VAL A 299 -4.86 -1.58 -2.09
C VAL A 299 -3.54 -1.90 -1.42
N THR A 300 -2.48 -1.29 -1.93
CA THR A 300 -1.11 -1.43 -1.43
C THR A 300 -0.91 -0.59 -0.17
N SER A 301 0.13 -0.94 0.59
CA SER A 301 0.62 -0.17 1.74
C SER A 301 0.91 1.31 1.42
N THR A 302 1.24 1.63 0.16
CA THR A 302 1.47 3.02 -0.30
C THR A 302 0.20 3.74 -0.76
N GLY A 303 -0.97 3.10 -0.69
CA GLY A 303 -2.26 3.63 -1.16
C GLY A 303 -2.48 3.54 -2.67
N ASP A 304 -1.58 2.90 -3.41
CA ASP A 304 -1.81 2.59 -4.83
C ASP A 304 -2.78 1.40 -4.95
N LEU A 305 -3.59 1.39 -6.01
CA LEU A 305 -4.54 0.33 -6.32
C LEU A 305 -3.97 -0.64 -7.36
N LEU A 306 -3.82 -1.91 -6.98
CA LEU A 306 -3.55 -3.01 -7.90
C LEU A 306 -4.86 -3.57 -8.43
N VAL A 307 -4.94 -3.73 -9.76
CA VAL A 307 -6.12 -4.28 -10.44
C VAL A 307 -5.70 -5.47 -11.30
N ALA A 308 -6.13 -6.67 -10.91
CA ALA A 308 -6.04 -7.85 -11.76
C ALA A 308 -7.18 -7.84 -12.79
N MET A 309 -6.83 -8.01 -14.06
CA MET A 309 -7.78 -7.92 -15.16
C MET A 309 -7.50 -8.93 -16.27
N CYS A 310 -8.54 -9.31 -17.00
CA CYS A 310 -8.46 -10.18 -18.18
C CYS A 310 -8.98 -9.46 -19.43
N THR A 311 -8.52 -9.86 -20.60
CA THR A 311 -9.02 -9.31 -21.88
C THR A 311 -10.45 -9.78 -22.17
N ASP A 312 -11.15 -9.04 -23.03
CA ASP A 312 -12.51 -9.40 -23.49
C ASP A 312 -12.58 -10.73 -24.23
N ASP A 313 -11.56 -11.04 -25.03
CA ASP A 313 -11.40 -12.31 -25.75
C ASP A 313 -10.94 -13.46 -24.83
N LYS A 314 -10.67 -13.15 -23.55
CA LYS A 314 -10.29 -14.09 -22.49
C LYS A 314 -8.92 -14.74 -22.71
N THR A 315 -8.08 -14.20 -23.58
CA THR A 315 -6.79 -14.81 -23.95
C THR A 315 -5.62 -14.33 -23.10
N GLN A 316 -5.77 -13.23 -22.36
CA GLN A 316 -4.66 -12.62 -21.61
C GLN A 316 -5.12 -12.12 -20.24
N SER A 317 -4.17 -12.02 -19.32
CA SER A 317 -4.37 -11.42 -18.01
C SER A 317 -3.16 -10.56 -17.64
N LYS A 318 -3.42 -9.48 -16.92
CA LYS A 318 -2.39 -8.58 -16.40
C LYS A 318 -2.81 -7.99 -15.07
N ILE A 319 -1.83 -7.45 -14.37
CA ILE A 319 -2.03 -6.61 -13.20
C ILE A 319 -1.58 -5.21 -13.55
N VAL A 320 -2.36 -4.21 -13.14
CA VAL A 320 -2.01 -2.80 -13.33
C VAL A 320 -2.05 -2.09 -12.00
N ARG A 321 -1.00 -1.34 -11.68
CA ARG A 321 -0.93 -0.47 -10.50
C ARG A 321 -1.38 0.93 -10.89
N TYR A 322 -2.32 1.48 -10.13
CA TYR A 322 -2.84 2.83 -10.29
C TYR A 322 -2.55 3.67 -9.05
N SER A 323 -2.28 4.95 -9.25
CA SER A 323 -2.37 5.94 -8.17
C SER A 323 -3.60 6.81 -8.44
N GLY A 324 -4.65 6.60 -7.66
CA GLY A 324 -6.00 7.06 -8.01
C GLY A 324 -6.46 6.44 -9.34
N SER A 325 -6.64 7.27 -10.37
CA SER A 325 -7.04 6.84 -11.72
C SER A 325 -5.88 6.77 -12.73
N ILE A 326 -4.65 7.12 -12.30
CA ILE A 326 -3.48 7.18 -13.18
C ILE A 326 -2.75 5.85 -13.16
N GLU A 327 -2.60 5.21 -14.32
CA GLU A 327 -1.78 4.00 -14.47
C GLU A 327 -0.30 4.32 -14.23
N LYS A 328 0.33 3.63 -13.26
CA LYS A 328 1.76 3.74 -12.95
C LYS A 328 2.59 2.63 -13.55
N GLN A 329 2.01 1.43 -13.63
CA GLN A 329 2.77 0.22 -13.96
C GLN A 329 1.83 -0.84 -14.51
N THR A 330 2.23 -1.50 -15.60
CA THR A 330 1.59 -2.71 -16.12
C THR A 330 2.53 -3.89 -15.89
N ILE A 331 2.00 -4.95 -15.30
CA ILE A 331 2.70 -6.20 -14.98
C ILE A 331 2.00 -7.31 -15.75
N GLN A 332 2.64 -7.81 -16.81
CA GLN A 332 2.02 -8.78 -17.71
C GLN A 332 2.99 -9.85 -18.20
N PHE A 333 4.22 -9.46 -18.52
CA PHE A 333 5.23 -10.35 -19.08
C PHE A 333 6.48 -10.34 -18.21
N ASP A 334 7.21 -11.46 -18.21
CA ASP A 334 8.55 -11.53 -17.62
C ASP A 334 9.61 -10.90 -18.53
N ASP A 335 10.86 -10.89 -18.07
CA ASP A 335 11.99 -10.33 -18.82
C ASP A 335 12.29 -11.08 -20.14
N GLU A 336 11.76 -12.29 -20.32
CA GLU A 336 11.83 -13.07 -21.57
C GLU A 336 10.62 -12.82 -22.50
N GLY A 337 9.68 -11.97 -22.09
CA GLY A 337 8.46 -11.68 -22.82
C GLY A 337 7.37 -12.76 -22.71
N LYS A 338 7.52 -13.72 -21.80
CA LYS A 338 6.49 -14.75 -21.55
C LYS A 338 5.43 -14.22 -20.58
N PRO A 339 4.15 -14.58 -20.74
CA PRO A 339 3.10 -14.10 -19.87
C PRO A 339 3.30 -14.58 -18.44
N LEU A 340 3.21 -13.65 -17.48
CA LEU A 340 3.31 -13.96 -16.05
C LEU A 340 2.11 -14.76 -15.55
N TYR A 341 0.93 -14.52 -16.14
CA TYR A 341 -0.34 -15.07 -15.71
C TYR A 341 -1.04 -15.82 -16.84
N SER A 342 -1.87 -16.79 -16.48
CA SER A 342 -2.67 -17.57 -17.41
C SER A 342 -3.74 -16.71 -18.12
N GLY A 343 -3.92 -16.94 -19.41
CA GLY A 343 -4.94 -16.27 -20.22
C GLY A 343 -6.32 -16.92 -20.10
N ASN A 344 -7.20 -16.41 -19.24
CA ASN A 344 -8.58 -16.90 -19.06
C ASN A 344 -9.41 -15.90 -18.24
N THR A 345 -10.67 -16.28 -17.94
CA THR A 345 -11.59 -15.52 -17.08
C THR A 345 -11.59 -15.93 -15.61
N ILE A 346 -10.81 -16.94 -15.22
CA ILE A 346 -10.73 -17.37 -13.83
C ILE A 346 -10.06 -16.26 -13.02
N ILE A 347 -10.61 -16.03 -11.83
CA ILE A 347 -10.17 -14.98 -10.91
C ILE A 347 -8.71 -15.24 -10.54
N LYS A 348 -7.93 -14.17 -10.57
CA LYS A 348 -6.55 -14.13 -10.07
C LYS A 348 -6.59 -13.31 -8.80
N TYR A 349 -6.57 -13.97 -7.65
CA TYR A 349 -6.54 -13.27 -6.38
C TYR A 349 -5.19 -12.61 -6.21
N ILE A 350 -5.20 -11.39 -5.68
CA ILE A 350 -4.01 -10.56 -5.55
C ILE A 350 -3.91 -10.00 -4.15
N THR A 351 -2.68 -9.89 -3.65
CA THR A 351 -2.37 -9.22 -2.39
C THR A 351 -0.95 -8.66 -2.46
N GLU A 352 -0.61 -7.74 -1.55
CA GLU A 352 0.75 -7.21 -1.38
C GLU A 352 1.29 -7.67 -0.02
N ASN A 353 2.48 -8.27 0.01
CA ASN A 353 3.14 -8.62 1.27
C ASN A 353 3.91 -7.41 1.86
N ARG A 354 4.43 -7.50 3.09
CA ARG A 354 5.20 -6.40 3.70
C ARG A 354 6.56 -6.12 3.03
N ASN A 355 7.01 -6.99 2.14
CA ASN A 355 8.19 -6.75 1.29
C ASN A 355 7.85 -5.97 0.01
N HIS A 356 6.60 -5.51 -0.15
CA HIS A 356 6.07 -4.85 -1.34
C HIS A 356 6.06 -5.75 -2.60
N ASP A 357 6.12 -7.07 -2.40
CA ASP A 357 5.89 -8.03 -3.47
C ASP A 357 4.39 -8.19 -3.72
N ILE A 358 4.05 -8.33 -5.00
CA ILE A 358 2.69 -8.60 -5.43
C ILE A 358 2.55 -10.11 -5.58
N CYS A 359 1.67 -10.69 -4.77
CA CYS A 359 1.44 -12.12 -4.69
C CYS A 359 0.12 -12.46 -5.39
N VAL A 360 0.15 -13.39 -6.34
CA VAL A 360 -0.98 -13.67 -7.23
C VAL A 360 -1.30 -15.15 -7.23
N ALA A 361 -2.49 -15.53 -6.78
CA ALA A 361 -2.98 -16.89 -6.90
C ALA A 361 -3.67 -17.09 -8.26
N ASP A 362 -3.03 -17.85 -9.13
CA ASP A 362 -3.49 -18.18 -10.47
C ASP A 362 -3.98 -19.64 -10.52
N CYS A 363 -5.28 -19.81 -10.30
CA CYS A 363 -5.92 -21.12 -10.26
C CYS A 363 -5.73 -21.91 -11.57
N GLU A 364 -5.87 -21.27 -12.74
CA GLU A 364 -5.72 -21.99 -14.01
C GLU A 364 -4.29 -22.46 -14.20
N ALA A 365 -3.31 -21.61 -13.90
CA ALA A 365 -1.89 -21.97 -13.94
C ALA A 365 -1.52 -23.02 -12.87
N GLY A 366 -2.34 -23.18 -11.82
CA GLY A 366 -2.00 -24.02 -10.67
C GLY A 366 -0.80 -23.48 -9.91
N ALA A 367 -0.68 -22.14 -9.81
CA ALA A 367 0.50 -21.51 -9.26
C ALA A 367 0.19 -20.23 -8.48
N VAL A 368 0.93 -20.01 -7.39
CA VAL A 368 1.13 -18.67 -6.84
C VAL A 368 2.31 -18.04 -7.56
N VAL A 369 2.10 -16.86 -8.14
CA VAL A 369 3.09 -16.10 -8.89
C VAL A 369 3.44 -14.86 -8.07
N VAL A 370 4.71 -14.68 -7.75
CA VAL A 370 5.17 -13.54 -6.95
C VAL A 370 6.12 -12.70 -7.77
N VAL A 371 5.80 -11.40 -7.86
CA VAL A 371 6.64 -10.39 -8.50
C VAL A 371 7.05 -9.34 -7.47
N ASN A 372 8.21 -8.74 -7.63
CA ASN A 372 8.64 -7.65 -6.76
C ASN A 372 7.85 -6.36 -7.03
N GLN A 373 8.13 -5.30 -6.27
CA GLN A 373 7.51 -3.98 -6.45
C GLN A 373 7.64 -3.42 -7.87
N ASP A 374 8.73 -3.74 -8.58
CA ASP A 374 8.97 -3.34 -9.98
C ASP A 374 8.26 -4.23 -11.01
N GLY A 375 7.51 -5.24 -10.56
CA GLY A 375 6.76 -6.15 -11.42
C GLY A 375 7.60 -7.26 -12.05
N LYS A 376 8.83 -7.45 -11.60
CA LYS A 376 9.72 -8.52 -12.05
C LYS A 376 9.42 -9.82 -11.32
N LEU A 377 9.38 -10.93 -12.06
CA LEU A 377 9.16 -12.26 -11.49
C LEU A 377 10.25 -12.60 -10.47
N ARG A 378 9.84 -12.93 -9.25
CA ARG A 378 10.74 -13.47 -8.22
C ARG A 378 10.74 -15.00 -8.26
N TRP A 379 9.55 -15.60 -8.14
CA TRP A 379 9.39 -17.04 -8.08
C TRP A 379 7.93 -17.46 -8.32
N ARG A 380 7.74 -18.77 -8.49
CA ARG A 380 6.42 -19.42 -8.60
C ARG A 380 6.35 -20.59 -7.63
N TYR A 381 5.20 -20.77 -6.98
CA TYR A 381 4.91 -21.93 -6.14
C TYR A 381 3.77 -22.73 -6.75
N THR A 382 3.99 -24.02 -7.01
CA THR A 382 3.05 -24.92 -7.71
C THR A 382 2.49 -26.02 -6.81
N GLY A 383 2.50 -25.79 -5.50
CA GLY A 383 2.07 -26.79 -4.51
C GLY A 383 3.23 -27.61 -3.96
N HIS A 384 3.10 -28.02 -2.70
CA HIS A 384 4.03 -28.92 -2.03
C HIS A 384 3.62 -30.37 -2.28
N PRO A 385 4.56 -31.26 -2.66
CA PRO A 385 4.26 -32.69 -2.82
C PRO A 385 3.79 -33.29 -1.49
N SER A 386 2.59 -33.88 -1.46
CA SER A 386 2.06 -34.55 -0.28
C SER A 386 1.38 -35.86 -0.65
N THR A 387 1.57 -36.88 0.18
CA THR A 387 0.89 -38.18 0.04
C THR A 387 -0.57 -38.12 0.51
N THR A 388 -0.97 -37.08 1.24
CA THR A 388 -2.33 -36.90 1.75
C THR A 388 -3.20 -36.03 0.85
N LYS A 389 -2.60 -35.28 -0.09
CA LYS A 389 -3.30 -34.37 -1.01
C LYS A 389 -3.38 -35.00 -2.40
N ASN A 390 -4.58 -35.44 -2.78
CA ASN A 390 -4.81 -36.26 -3.99
C ASN A 390 -5.27 -35.44 -5.20
N LYS A 391 -5.44 -34.12 -5.07
CA LYS A 391 -5.84 -33.22 -6.17
C LYS A 391 -4.67 -32.33 -6.56
N PRO A 392 -4.57 -31.93 -7.85
CA PRO A 392 -3.61 -30.92 -8.28
C PRO A 392 -3.81 -29.62 -7.49
N PHE A 393 -2.72 -28.95 -7.13
CA PHE A 393 -2.77 -27.67 -6.44
C PHE A 393 -3.48 -26.61 -7.29
N LYS A 394 -4.56 -26.04 -6.77
CA LYS A 394 -5.36 -25.00 -7.43
C LYS A 394 -5.59 -23.83 -6.46
N PRO A 395 -4.71 -22.81 -6.48
CA PRO A 395 -4.80 -21.71 -5.53
C PRO A 395 -5.98 -20.79 -5.84
N TRP A 396 -6.77 -20.47 -4.82
CA TRP A 396 -7.88 -19.52 -4.87
C TRP A 396 -7.51 -18.25 -4.09
N GLY A 397 -8.16 -17.97 -2.96
CA GLY A 397 -7.84 -16.81 -2.14
C GLY A 397 -6.39 -16.80 -1.70
N ILE A 398 -5.85 -15.59 -1.56
CA ILE A 398 -4.50 -15.35 -1.11
C ILE A 398 -4.50 -14.16 -0.15
N THR A 399 -3.71 -14.25 0.90
CA THR A 399 -3.49 -13.16 1.86
C THR A 399 -2.06 -13.28 2.42
N THR A 400 -1.62 -12.27 3.18
CA THR A 400 -0.29 -12.22 3.78
C THR A 400 -0.38 -11.78 5.22
N ASP A 401 0.55 -12.27 6.04
CA ASP A 401 0.59 -11.96 7.47
C ASP A 401 1.64 -10.90 7.82
N SER A 402 1.73 -10.57 9.12
CA SER A 402 2.68 -9.57 9.63
C SER A 402 4.15 -9.94 9.46
N GLN A 403 4.46 -11.20 9.13
CA GLN A 403 5.80 -11.74 8.90
C GLN A 403 6.11 -11.93 7.40
N SER A 404 5.25 -11.41 6.52
CA SER A 404 5.34 -11.60 5.07
C SER A 404 5.19 -13.06 4.61
N HIS A 405 4.63 -13.94 5.43
CA HIS A 405 4.21 -15.23 4.94
C HIS A 405 3.04 -15.06 3.99
N ILE A 406 2.94 -15.96 3.02
CA ILE A 406 1.90 -15.97 1.99
C ILE A 406 1.00 -17.16 2.26
N LEU A 407 -0.28 -16.89 2.50
CA LEU A 407 -1.29 -17.90 2.77
C LEU A 407 -2.21 -18.02 1.56
N THR A 408 -2.42 -19.22 1.05
CA THR A 408 -3.29 -19.45 -0.11
C THR A 408 -4.20 -20.66 0.05
N ALA A 409 -5.46 -20.52 -0.36
CA ALA A 409 -6.47 -21.56 -0.28
C ALA A 409 -6.31 -22.57 -1.41
N ASP A 410 -6.15 -23.85 -1.06
CA ASP A 410 -6.30 -24.96 -2.00
C ASP A 410 -7.68 -25.59 -1.81
N ARG A 411 -8.63 -25.10 -2.62
CA ARG A 411 -10.05 -25.41 -2.48
C ARG A 411 -10.35 -26.90 -2.57
N ASP A 412 -9.75 -27.57 -3.55
CA ASP A 412 -10.07 -28.97 -3.89
C ASP A 412 -9.41 -29.96 -2.92
N ASN A 413 -8.34 -29.53 -2.24
CA ASN A 413 -7.66 -30.28 -1.18
C ASN A 413 -8.08 -29.86 0.24
N HIS A 414 -9.05 -28.94 0.36
CA HIS A 414 -9.62 -28.53 1.64
C HIS A 414 -8.60 -28.00 2.65
N CYS A 415 -7.59 -27.26 2.19
CA CYS A 415 -6.51 -26.77 3.05
C CYS A 415 -6.02 -25.37 2.66
N ILE A 416 -5.26 -24.77 3.56
CA ILE A 416 -4.48 -23.55 3.29
C ILE A 416 -2.99 -23.92 3.25
N ASN A 417 -2.27 -23.39 2.28
CA ASN A 417 -0.81 -23.52 2.22
C ASN A 417 -0.20 -22.24 2.79
N ILE A 418 0.74 -22.37 3.73
CA ILE A 418 1.53 -21.27 4.27
C ILE A 418 2.93 -21.35 3.65
N LEU A 419 3.37 -20.25 3.03
CA LEU A 419 4.69 -20.09 2.43
C LEU A 419 5.46 -18.99 3.16
N ASP A 420 6.78 -19.13 3.22
CA ASP A 420 7.63 -18.01 3.63
C ASP A 420 7.71 -16.92 2.54
N GLN A 421 8.36 -15.81 2.88
CA GLN A 421 8.60 -14.68 1.97
C GLN A 421 9.38 -15.03 0.68
N ASN A 422 10.06 -16.18 0.65
CA ASN A 422 10.84 -16.68 -0.48
C ASN A 422 10.16 -17.83 -1.22
N GLY A 423 8.90 -18.14 -0.88
CA GLY A 423 8.10 -19.17 -1.53
C GLY A 423 8.41 -20.59 -1.05
N GLN A 424 9.16 -20.75 0.04
CA GLN A 424 9.33 -22.05 0.68
C GLN A 424 8.06 -22.45 1.41
N PHE A 425 7.63 -23.68 1.20
CA PHE A 425 6.50 -24.23 1.92
C PHE A 425 6.84 -24.40 3.40
N LEU A 426 6.02 -23.81 4.27
CA LEU A 426 6.16 -23.95 5.72
C LEU A 426 5.26 -25.05 6.24
N ARG A 427 3.95 -24.98 5.93
CA ARG A 427 2.94 -25.86 6.56
C ARG A 427 1.58 -25.79 5.85
N TYR A 428 0.74 -26.80 6.09
CA TYR A 428 -0.69 -26.78 5.80
C TYR A 428 -1.54 -26.39 7.02
N ILE A 429 -2.63 -25.66 6.80
CA ILE A 429 -3.78 -25.64 7.72
C ILE A 429 -4.84 -26.56 7.13
N ASP A 430 -4.99 -27.75 7.71
CA ASP A 430 -5.97 -28.75 7.27
C ASP A 430 -6.67 -29.50 8.42
N ASN A 431 -6.42 -29.09 9.66
CA ASN A 431 -7.00 -29.62 10.89
C ASN A 431 -8.21 -28.79 11.40
N CYS A 432 -8.69 -27.81 10.64
CA CYS A 432 -9.81 -26.92 11.03
C CYS A 432 -11.14 -27.21 10.30
N ASP A 433 -11.31 -28.41 9.74
CA ASP A 433 -12.51 -28.83 8.98
C ASP A 433 -12.95 -27.83 7.90
N LEU A 434 -12.00 -27.41 7.05
CA LEU A 434 -12.25 -26.44 5.99
C LEU A 434 -13.06 -27.05 4.83
N LYS A 435 -14.14 -26.39 4.43
CA LYS A 435 -14.97 -26.82 3.29
C LYS A 435 -14.91 -25.82 2.15
N ASN A 436 -14.25 -26.20 1.05
CA ASN A 436 -14.09 -25.36 -0.13
C ASN A 436 -13.57 -23.95 0.23
N PRO A 437 -12.39 -23.84 0.88
CA PRO A 437 -11.82 -22.55 1.22
C PRO A 437 -11.66 -21.71 -0.05
N TYR A 438 -12.08 -20.44 0.03
CA TYR A 438 -12.22 -19.58 -1.14
C TYR A 438 -11.54 -18.23 -0.94
N GLY A 439 -12.21 -17.24 -0.32
CA GLY A 439 -11.60 -15.97 0.06
C GLY A 439 -10.81 -16.09 1.38
N LEU A 440 -9.69 -15.37 1.47
CA LEU A 440 -8.85 -15.31 2.67
C LEU A 440 -8.60 -13.87 3.08
N TYR A 441 -8.50 -13.64 4.39
CA TYR A 441 -8.11 -12.36 4.96
C TYR A 441 -7.38 -12.58 6.28
N ALA A 442 -6.21 -11.97 6.47
CA ALA A 442 -5.50 -11.96 7.75
C ALA A 442 -5.78 -10.64 8.49
N ASP A 443 -6.20 -10.72 9.76
CA ASP A 443 -6.39 -9.52 10.60
C ASP A 443 -5.07 -9.00 11.17
N ASN A 444 -5.12 -7.85 11.84
CA ASN A 444 -3.96 -7.20 12.45
C ASN A 444 -3.29 -8.04 13.56
N ASN A 445 -4.00 -9.04 14.08
CA ASN A 445 -3.53 -9.97 15.09
C ASN A 445 -2.99 -11.28 14.48
N ASP A 446 -2.86 -11.36 13.16
CA ASP A 446 -2.48 -12.54 12.39
C ASP A 446 -3.44 -13.74 12.57
N ASN A 447 -4.72 -13.49 12.82
CA ASN A 447 -5.73 -14.52 12.67
C ASN A 447 -6.18 -14.59 11.22
N LEU A 448 -6.35 -15.81 10.73
CA LEU A 448 -6.82 -16.06 9.37
C LEU A 448 -8.34 -16.23 9.35
N PHE A 449 -9.01 -15.41 8.55
CA PHE A 449 -10.39 -15.58 8.17
C PHE A 449 -10.48 -16.34 6.85
N VAL A 450 -11.21 -17.44 6.85
CA VAL A 450 -11.39 -18.33 5.70
C VAL A 450 -12.87 -18.37 5.31
N CYS A 451 -13.18 -17.91 4.12
CA CYS A 451 -14.53 -18.02 3.54
C CYS A 451 -14.74 -19.42 2.94
N GLU A 452 -15.82 -20.07 3.32
CA GLU A 452 -16.28 -21.31 2.71
C GLU A 452 -17.31 -21.01 1.63
N TYR A 453 -16.97 -21.29 0.37
CA TYR A 453 -17.76 -20.83 -0.78
C TYR A 453 -19.24 -21.27 -0.73
N TYR A 454 -19.50 -22.57 -0.58
CA TYR A 454 -20.87 -23.09 -0.69
C TYR A 454 -21.72 -22.87 0.56
N SER A 455 -21.14 -22.98 1.75
CA SER A 455 -21.86 -22.80 3.01
C SER A 455 -22.04 -21.33 3.39
N GLY A 456 -21.22 -20.43 2.82
CA GLY A 456 -21.16 -19.02 3.19
C GLY A 456 -20.59 -18.77 4.59
N ASN A 457 -20.10 -19.81 5.27
CA ASN A 457 -19.51 -19.67 6.60
C ASN A 457 -18.14 -18.98 6.51
N VAL A 458 -17.78 -18.28 7.57
CA VAL A 458 -16.44 -17.71 7.72
C VAL A 458 -15.80 -18.31 8.97
N LYS A 459 -14.63 -18.94 8.83
CA LYS A 459 -13.87 -19.52 9.94
C LYS A 459 -12.74 -18.59 10.33
N LYS A 460 -12.62 -18.27 11.63
CA LYS A 460 -11.47 -17.55 12.19
C LYS A 460 -10.50 -18.55 12.80
N ILE A 461 -9.25 -18.54 12.35
CA ILE A 461 -8.23 -19.54 12.70
C ILE A 461 -7.01 -18.81 13.25
N LYS A 462 -6.53 -19.23 14.43
CA LYS A 462 -5.22 -18.84 14.94
C LYS A 462 -4.17 -19.81 14.41
N TYR A 463 -3.10 -19.30 13.79
CA TYR A 463 -2.01 -20.13 13.26
C TYR A 463 -0.61 -19.61 13.62
N LEU A 464 -0.51 -18.42 14.20
CA LEU A 464 0.71 -17.81 14.73
C LEU A 464 0.55 -17.58 16.24
N ASN A 465 1.67 -17.67 16.98
CA ASN A 465 1.70 -17.51 18.44
C ASN A 465 1.33 -16.11 18.93
#